data_AF-A0A9E6FCP4-F1
#
_entry.id   AF-A0A9E6FCP4-F1
#
_cell.length_a   1.000
_cell.length_b   1.000
_cell.length_c   1.000
_cell.angle_alpha   90.00
_cell.angle_beta   90.00
_cell.angle_gamma   90.00
#
_symmetry.space_group_name_H-M   'P 1'
#
loop_
_entity.id
_entity.type
_entity.pdbx_description
1 polymer ?
#
loop_
_entity_poly.entity_id
_entity_poly.type
_entity_poly.pdbx_seq_one_letter_code
_entity_poly.pdbx_strand_id
1 'polypeptide(L)'
;MEKINYKIEGIEISLEELCEEIGDLFYDDLALFLSDLSEECKNKKIGGCLKNASTYIEDAWDICEKHTLKGDINSKHTSKIKSINLDNQELAKKIGNLDKKELRIFLIFLSLKISRDSYADKMRGRENLSNSLKGCASSLLEAYEILENEKEKSSNIKNSIEIKINNLLGLH
;
A
#
# COMPACT_ATOMS: atom_id res chain seq x y z
N MET A 1 -12.33 11.97 -15.86
CA MET A 1 -12.10 11.73 -14.42
C MET A 1 -11.42 12.96 -13.86
N GLU A 2 -12.03 13.66 -12.91
CA GLU A 2 -11.34 14.72 -12.16
C GLU A 2 -10.23 14.06 -11.34
N LYS A 3 -8.97 14.48 -11.55
CA LYS A 3 -7.86 14.07 -10.69
C LYS A 3 -8.12 14.66 -9.31
N ILE A 4 -8.47 13.80 -8.38
CA ILE A 4 -8.66 14.18 -6.99
C ILE A 4 -7.27 14.47 -6.40
N ASN A 5 -6.94 15.75 -6.29
CA ASN A 5 -5.61 16.20 -5.88
C ASN A 5 -5.57 16.31 -4.34
N TYR A 6 -5.50 15.17 -3.64
CA TYR A 6 -5.17 15.18 -2.21
C TYR A 6 -3.67 15.43 -2.05
N LYS A 7 -3.33 16.47 -1.29
CA LYS A 7 -1.96 16.80 -0.90
C LYS A 7 -1.86 16.72 0.60
N ILE A 8 -0.83 16.03 1.09
CA ILE A 8 -0.49 15.98 2.50
C ILE A 8 0.35 17.22 2.82
N GLU A 9 0.11 17.88 3.95
CA GLU A 9 0.89 19.04 4.35
C GLU A 9 2.40 18.71 4.45
N GLY A 10 3.20 19.46 3.70
CA GLY A 10 4.65 19.25 3.59
C GLY A 10 5.08 18.17 2.59
N ILE A 11 4.15 17.64 1.77
CA ILE A 11 4.44 16.72 0.66
C ILE A 11 3.87 17.33 -0.63
N GLU A 12 4.74 17.64 -1.59
CA GLU A 12 4.36 18.43 -2.76
C GLU A 12 3.66 17.63 -3.87
N ILE A 13 3.87 16.30 -3.87
CA ILE A 13 3.29 15.34 -4.81
C ILE A 13 1.86 14.94 -4.42
N SER A 14 1.13 14.38 -5.37
CA SER A 14 -0.22 13.89 -5.13
C SER A 14 -0.22 12.62 -4.28
N LEU A 15 -1.32 12.33 -3.58
CA LEU A 15 -1.45 11.10 -2.80
C LEU A 15 -1.35 9.81 -3.66
N GLU A 16 -1.83 9.87 -4.90
CA GLU A 16 -1.70 8.76 -5.85
C GLU A 16 -0.23 8.51 -6.22
N GLU A 17 0.50 9.57 -6.56
CA GLU A 17 1.94 9.52 -6.87
C GLU A 17 2.77 9.07 -5.67
N LEU A 18 2.40 9.53 -4.46
CA LEU A 18 3.00 9.07 -3.22
C LEU A 18 2.84 7.55 -3.01
N CYS A 19 1.65 7.01 -3.27
CA CYS A 19 1.41 5.57 -3.16
C CYS A 19 2.19 4.77 -4.21
N GLU A 20 2.37 5.30 -5.41
CA GLU A 20 3.22 4.68 -6.44
C GLU A 20 4.69 4.63 -5.96
N GLU A 21 5.23 5.73 -5.45
CA GLU A 21 6.60 5.79 -4.95
C GLU A 21 6.85 4.95 -3.69
N ILE A 22 5.88 4.90 -2.76
CA ILE A 22 5.93 3.99 -1.60
C ILE A 22 5.88 2.53 -2.07
N GLY A 23 4.99 2.20 -3.01
CA GLY A 23 4.87 0.85 -3.54
C GLY A 23 6.10 0.39 -4.34
N ASP A 24 6.93 1.32 -4.79
CA ASP A 24 8.21 1.07 -5.46
C ASP A 24 9.40 1.01 -4.48
N LEU A 25 9.19 1.14 -3.17
CA LEU A 25 10.26 0.87 -2.19
C LEU A 25 10.81 -0.56 -2.35
N PHE A 26 12.04 -0.82 -1.88
CA PHE A 26 12.46 -2.20 -1.66
C PHE A 26 11.53 -2.86 -0.64
N TYR A 27 11.34 -4.18 -0.74
CA TYR A 27 10.37 -4.87 0.10
C TYR A 27 10.72 -4.80 1.60
N ASP A 28 12.00 -4.85 1.97
CA ASP A 28 12.42 -4.61 3.36
C ASP A 28 12.03 -3.20 3.84
N ASP A 29 12.30 -2.16 3.03
CA ASP A 29 11.93 -0.78 3.34
C ASP A 29 10.40 -0.56 3.37
N LEU A 30 9.64 -1.21 2.46
CA LEU A 30 8.18 -1.16 2.42
C LEU A 30 7.56 -1.88 3.62
N ALA A 31 8.12 -3.02 4.02
CA ALA A 31 7.69 -3.74 5.22
C ALA A 31 7.89 -2.87 6.47
N LEU A 32 9.08 -2.29 6.63
CA LEU A 32 9.36 -1.38 7.74
C LEU A 32 8.39 -0.19 7.74
N PHE A 33 8.18 0.45 6.58
CA PHE A 33 7.20 1.53 6.44
C PHE A 33 5.78 1.12 6.89
N LEU A 34 5.30 -0.05 6.47
CA LEU A 34 3.97 -0.56 6.85
C LEU A 34 3.90 -0.90 8.35
N SER A 35 4.99 -1.43 8.92
CA SER A 35 5.11 -1.68 10.36
C SER A 35 5.04 -0.38 11.14
N ASP A 36 5.82 0.64 10.76
CA ASP A 36 5.79 1.95 11.43
C ASP A 36 4.41 2.60 11.31
N LEU A 37 3.79 2.54 10.12
CA LEU A 37 2.44 3.06 9.90
C LEU A 37 1.39 2.34 10.77
N SER A 38 1.60 1.06 11.05
CA SER A 38 0.72 0.28 11.92
C SER A 38 0.71 0.79 13.36
N GLU A 39 1.86 1.26 13.86
CA GLU A 39 2.03 1.78 15.22
C GLU A 39 1.43 3.18 15.37
N GLU A 40 1.44 3.96 14.29
CA GLU A 40 0.90 5.33 14.25
C GLU A 40 -0.64 5.35 14.12
N CYS A 41 -1.25 4.25 13.70
CA CYS A 41 -2.70 4.13 13.57
C CYS A 41 -3.41 3.98 14.93
N LYS A 42 -4.23 4.97 15.30
CA LYS A 42 -5.02 4.95 16.55
C LYS A 42 -6.00 3.78 16.66
N ASN A 43 -6.53 3.29 15.53
CA ASN A 43 -7.41 2.13 15.53
C ASN A 43 -6.58 0.84 15.43
N LYS A 44 -6.60 0.05 16.52
CA LYS A 44 -5.86 -1.21 16.62
C LYS A 44 -6.21 -2.26 15.55
N LYS A 45 -7.43 -2.24 15.01
CA LYS A 45 -7.80 -3.16 13.92
C LYS A 45 -7.10 -2.78 12.61
N ILE A 46 -7.06 -1.48 12.30
CA ILE A 46 -6.32 -0.95 11.15
C ILE A 46 -4.82 -1.23 11.33
N GLY A 47 -4.27 -0.95 12.51
CA GLY A 47 -2.89 -1.30 12.85
C GLY A 47 -2.62 -2.79 12.67
N GLY A 48 -3.52 -3.67 13.11
CA GLY A 48 -3.41 -5.11 12.88
C GLY A 48 -3.35 -5.49 11.39
N CYS A 49 -4.23 -4.91 10.56
CA CYS A 49 -4.21 -5.12 9.11
C CYS A 49 -2.89 -4.64 8.47
N LEU A 50 -2.38 -3.47 8.89
CA LEU A 50 -1.10 -2.94 8.40
C LEU A 50 0.09 -3.80 8.82
N LYS A 51 0.06 -4.33 10.05
CA LYS A 51 1.08 -5.27 10.52
C LYS A 51 1.07 -6.57 9.70
N ASN A 52 -0.12 -7.09 9.37
CA ASN A 52 -0.23 -8.24 8.47
C ASN A 52 0.29 -7.92 7.06
N ALA A 53 -0.03 -6.72 6.54
CA ALA A 53 0.49 -6.27 5.25
C ALA A 53 2.02 -6.21 5.25
N SER A 54 2.63 -5.70 6.33
CA SER A 54 4.09 -5.73 6.54
C SER A 54 4.64 -7.15 6.47
N THR A 55 4.06 -8.11 7.19
CA THR A 55 4.52 -9.51 7.17
C THR A 55 4.43 -10.13 5.78
N TYR A 56 3.38 -9.86 5.01
CA TYR A 56 3.30 -10.33 3.63
C TYR A 56 4.39 -9.73 2.73
N ILE A 57 4.81 -8.50 2.97
CA ILE A 57 5.93 -7.89 2.24
C ILE A 57 7.28 -8.48 2.71
N GLU A 58 7.45 -8.80 4.00
CA GLU A 58 8.61 -9.55 4.49
C GLU A 58 8.73 -10.91 3.80
N ASP A 59 7.62 -11.66 3.67
CA ASP A 59 7.59 -12.91 2.92
C ASP A 59 7.99 -12.71 1.43
N ALA A 60 7.56 -11.58 0.83
CA ALA A 60 7.96 -11.23 -0.53
C ALA A 60 9.47 -10.93 -0.63
N TRP A 61 10.03 -10.26 0.37
CA TRP A 61 11.46 -10.01 0.47
C TRP A 61 12.25 -11.31 0.58
N ASP A 62 11.86 -12.25 1.43
CA ASP A 62 12.53 -13.54 1.61
C ASP A 62 12.59 -14.38 0.32
N ILE A 63 11.59 -14.22 -0.55
CA ILE A 63 11.57 -14.81 -1.89
C ILE A 63 12.60 -14.12 -2.78
N CYS A 64 12.68 -12.79 -2.74
CA CYS A 64 13.52 -11.98 -3.61
C CYS A 64 15.00 -11.91 -3.18
N GLU A 65 15.31 -11.87 -1.88
CA GLU A 65 16.65 -11.70 -1.31
C GLU A 65 17.65 -12.71 -1.89
N LYS A 66 17.18 -13.95 -2.08
CA LYS A 66 17.95 -15.07 -2.68
C LYS A 66 18.43 -14.78 -4.10
N HIS A 67 17.77 -13.84 -4.79
CA HIS A 67 18.08 -13.41 -6.15
C HIS A 67 18.81 -12.06 -6.17
N THR A 68 18.54 -11.15 -5.22
CA THR A 68 19.21 -9.84 -5.10
C THR A 68 20.69 -9.99 -4.73
N LEU A 69 21.06 -10.99 -3.91
CA LEU A 69 22.45 -11.30 -3.57
C LEU A 69 23.28 -11.83 -4.76
N LYS A 70 22.65 -12.16 -5.90
CA LYS A 70 23.32 -12.66 -7.11
C LYS A 70 23.70 -11.57 -8.12
N GLY A 71 23.55 -10.29 -7.77
CA GLY A 71 24.14 -9.16 -8.51
C GLY A 71 23.26 -8.52 -9.58
N ASP A 72 22.01 -8.97 -9.77
CA ASP A 72 21.06 -8.37 -10.72
C ASP A 72 20.12 -7.39 -9.99
N ILE A 73 20.65 -6.23 -9.60
CA ILE A 73 19.82 -5.14 -9.06
C ILE A 73 19.18 -4.41 -10.24
N ASN A 74 18.03 -4.91 -10.69
CA ASN A 74 17.14 -4.13 -11.55
C ASN A 74 16.60 -2.94 -10.72
N SER A 75 17.08 -1.74 -11.04
CA SER A 75 17.05 -0.53 -10.19
C SER A 75 15.69 0.19 -10.11
N LYS A 76 14.55 -0.53 -10.15
CA LYS A 76 13.24 0.10 -9.92
C LYS A 76 12.99 0.39 -8.45
N HIS A 77 13.54 -0.42 -7.57
CA HIS A 77 13.33 -0.28 -6.14
C HIS A 77 14.29 0.74 -5.53
N THR A 78 13.80 1.47 -4.55
CA THR A 78 14.58 2.47 -3.81
C THR A 78 14.35 2.33 -2.32
N SER A 79 15.36 2.66 -1.51
CA SER A 79 15.20 2.69 -0.05
C SER A 79 14.62 4.00 0.46
N LYS A 80 14.58 5.02 -0.39
CA LYS A 80 14.10 6.36 -0.05
C LYS A 80 13.36 6.97 -1.22
N ILE A 81 12.25 7.62 -0.90
CA ILE A 81 11.47 8.38 -1.88
C ILE A 81 12.15 9.72 -2.13
N LYS A 82 12.93 9.83 -3.21
CA LYS A 82 13.81 10.98 -3.47
C LYS A 82 13.09 12.31 -3.65
N SER A 83 11.84 12.27 -4.10
CA SER A 83 10.96 13.43 -4.30
C SER A 83 10.47 14.02 -2.97
N ILE A 84 10.62 13.27 -1.86
CA ILE A 84 10.16 13.65 -0.54
C ILE A 84 11.37 13.76 0.38
N ASN A 85 11.57 14.92 0.98
CA ASN A 85 12.68 15.14 1.91
C ASN A 85 12.31 14.67 3.33
N LEU A 86 11.81 13.44 3.46
CA LEU A 86 11.45 12.77 4.71
C LEU A 86 12.00 11.34 4.67
N ASP A 87 12.33 10.79 5.82
CA ASP A 87 12.56 9.34 5.90
C ASP A 87 11.24 8.54 5.98
N ASN A 88 11.33 7.23 5.82
CA ASN A 88 10.15 6.35 5.77
C ASN A 88 9.36 6.37 7.08
N GLN A 89 10.03 6.54 8.23
CA GLN A 89 9.40 6.58 9.54
C GLN A 89 8.62 7.89 9.74
N GLU A 90 9.22 9.03 9.40
CA GLU A 90 8.57 10.34 9.42
C GLU A 90 7.36 10.38 8.47
N LEU A 91 7.50 9.76 7.30
CA LEU A 91 6.43 9.64 6.33
C LEU A 91 5.28 8.77 6.85
N ALA A 92 5.59 7.61 7.44
CA ALA A 92 4.61 6.73 8.07
C ALA A 92 3.84 7.45 9.17
N LYS A 93 4.53 8.22 10.02
CA LYS A 93 3.92 9.07 11.05
C LYS A 93 2.99 10.13 10.47
N LYS A 94 3.39 10.83 9.42
CA LYS A 94 2.52 11.81 8.75
C LYS A 94 1.27 11.15 8.20
N ILE A 95 1.41 10.00 7.55
CA ILE A 95 0.29 9.26 6.95
C ILE A 95 -0.65 8.69 8.03
N GLY A 96 -0.11 8.14 9.11
CA GLY A 96 -0.90 7.60 10.22
C GLY A 96 -1.72 8.67 10.97
N ASN A 97 -1.29 9.93 10.89
CA ASN A 97 -1.98 11.08 11.48
C ASN A 97 -2.93 11.81 10.52
N LEU A 98 -3.09 11.34 9.28
CA LEU A 98 -4.08 11.87 8.35
C LEU A 98 -5.49 11.75 8.91
N ASP A 99 -6.39 12.58 8.40
CA ASP A 99 -7.81 12.38 8.70
C ASP A 99 -8.30 11.05 8.10
N LYS A 100 -9.45 10.55 8.59
CA LYS A 100 -9.98 9.25 8.15
C LYS A 100 -10.21 9.16 6.63
N LYS A 101 -10.58 10.27 5.98
CA LYS A 101 -10.90 10.31 4.55
C LYS A 101 -9.62 10.19 3.74
N GLU A 102 -8.58 10.93 4.11
CA GLU A 102 -7.28 10.90 3.46
C GLU A 102 -6.58 9.56 3.68
N LEU A 103 -6.57 9.03 4.91
CA LEU A 103 -6.01 7.72 5.22
C LEU A 103 -6.70 6.60 4.42
N ARG A 104 -8.02 6.68 4.24
CA ARG A 104 -8.76 5.74 3.37
C ARG A 104 -8.25 5.77 1.94
N ILE A 105 -8.07 6.95 1.38
CA ILE A 105 -7.64 7.12 -0.01
C ILE A 105 -6.21 6.61 -0.18
N PHE A 106 -5.35 6.87 0.80
CA PHE A 106 -4.01 6.32 0.84
C PHE A 106 -4.02 4.78 0.80
N LEU A 107 -4.79 4.15 1.69
CA LEU A 107 -4.85 2.68 1.80
C LEU A 107 -5.37 2.02 0.52
N ILE A 108 -6.42 2.58 -0.11
CA ILE A 108 -6.96 2.01 -1.35
C ILE A 108 -5.99 2.20 -2.52
N PHE A 109 -5.32 3.35 -2.64
CA PHE A 109 -4.35 3.56 -3.72
C PHE A 109 -3.11 2.67 -3.56
N LEU A 110 -2.59 2.53 -2.34
CA LEU A 110 -1.48 1.61 -2.10
C LEU A 110 -1.89 0.16 -2.36
N SER A 111 -3.08 -0.26 -1.91
CA SER A 111 -3.63 -1.59 -2.22
C SER A 111 -3.72 -1.85 -3.74
N LEU A 112 -4.22 -0.88 -4.51
CA LEU A 112 -4.32 -0.99 -5.97
C LEU A 112 -2.95 -1.10 -6.65
N LYS A 113 -1.96 -0.31 -6.21
CA LYS A 113 -0.57 -0.40 -6.70
C LYS A 113 0.00 -1.80 -6.47
N ILE A 114 -0.03 -2.29 -5.23
CA ILE A 114 0.52 -3.60 -4.85
C ILE A 114 -0.23 -4.74 -5.55
N SER A 115 -1.55 -4.63 -5.72
CA SER A 115 -2.36 -5.60 -6.47
C SER A 115 -1.95 -5.66 -7.95
N ARG A 116 -1.66 -4.51 -8.57
CA ARG A 116 -1.16 -4.45 -9.94
C ARG A 116 0.22 -5.10 -10.09
N ASP A 117 1.11 -4.90 -9.11
CA ASP A 117 2.42 -5.54 -9.10
C ASP A 117 2.30 -7.05 -8.90
N SER A 118 1.44 -7.50 -7.98
CA SER A 118 1.09 -8.92 -7.79
C SER A 118 0.61 -9.57 -9.09
N TYR A 119 -0.26 -8.90 -9.84
CA TYR A 119 -0.74 -9.40 -11.12
C TYR A 119 0.41 -9.50 -12.14
N ALA A 120 1.25 -8.47 -12.24
CA ALA A 120 2.41 -8.49 -13.12
C ALA A 120 3.38 -9.64 -12.79
N ASP A 121 3.56 -9.96 -11.50
CA ASP A 121 4.36 -11.08 -11.04
C ASP A 121 3.77 -12.43 -11.39
N LYS A 122 2.44 -12.57 -11.23
CA LYS A 122 1.72 -13.77 -11.66
C LYS A 122 1.93 -14.03 -13.15
N MET A 123 1.79 -13.00 -13.98
CA MET A 123 1.98 -13.12 -15.44
C MET A 123 3.41 -13.49 -15.84
N ARG A 124 4.39 -13.23 -14.97
CA ARG A 124 5.80 -13.65 -15.15
C ARG A 124 6.11 -15.04 -14.59
N GLY A 125 5.11 -15.77 -14.08
CA GLY A 125 5.29 -17.08 -13.46
C GLY A 125 5.88 -17.03 -12.05
N ARG A 126 5.88 -15.86 -11.39
CA ARG A 126 6.39 -15.67 -10.02
C ARG A 126 5.25 -15.83 -9.01
N GLU A 127 4.65 -17.02 -8.96
CA GLU A 127 3.41 -17.27 -8.20
C GLU A 127 3.56 -16.99 -6.70
N ASN A 128 4.64 -17.45 -6.06
CA ASN A 128 4.84 -17.23 -4.63
C ASN A 128 4.95 -15.73 -4.30
N LEU A 129 5.72 -14.99 -5.10
CA LEU A 129 5.85 -13.54 -4.94
C LEU A 129 4.50 -12.84 -5.15
N SER A 130 3.79 -13.22 -6.21
CA SER A 130 2.44 -12.71 -6.49
C SER A 130 1.49 -12.94 -5.31
N ASN A 131 1.51 -14.13 -4.70
CA ASN A 131 0.66 -14.47 -3.56
C ASN A 131 0.97 -13.61 -2.33
N SER A 132 2.25 -13.40 -2.01
CA SER A 132 2.67 -12.49 -0.93
C SER A 132 2.19 -11.06 -1.18
N LEU A 133 2.44 -10.51 -2.37
CA LEU A 133 1.95 -9.17 -2.73
C LEU A 133 0.42 -9.07 -2.69
N LYS A 134 -0.30 -10.11 -3.14
CA LYS A 134 -1.75 -10.16 -3.05
C LYS A 134 -2.23 -10.14 -1.59
N GLY A 135 -1.56 -10.88 -0.71
CA GLY A 135 -1.83 -10.85 0.74
C GLY A 135 -1.70 -9.44 1.30
N CYS A 136 -0.61 -8.74 0.99
CA CYS A 136 -0.41 -7.34 1.38
C CYS A 136 -1.55 -6.44 0.87
N ALA A 137 -1.84 -6.49 -0.44
CA ALA A 137 -2.91 -5.69 -1.03
C ALA A 137 -4.28 -5.95 -0.38
N SER A 138 -4.60 -7.21 -0.08
CA SER A 138 -5.83 -7.60 0.61
C SER A 138 -5.89 -7.06 2.05
N SER A 139 -4.80 -7.12 2.80
CA SER A 139 -4.75 -6.55 4.16
C SER A 139 -4.88 -5.03 4.16
N LEU A 140 -4.30 -4.33 3.18
CA LEU A 140 -4.51 -2.90 2.98
C LEU A 140 -5.97 -2.57 2.64
N LEU A 141 -6.62 -3.39 1.80
CA LEU A 141 -8.02 -3.23 1.46
C LEU A 141 -8.94 -3.44 2.69
N GLU A 142 -8.64 -4.43 3.53
CA GLU A 142 -9.37 -4.66 4.78
C GLU A 142 -9.25 -3.45 5.73
N ALA A 143 -8.05 -2.89 5.87
CA ALA A 143 -7.82 -1.66 6.64
C ALA A 143 -8.68 -0.49 6.13
N TYR A 144 -8.76 -0.33 4.81
CA TYR A 144 -9.63 0.64 4.15
C TYR A 144 -11.11 0.37 4.45
N GLU A 145 -11.57 -0.87 4.34
CA GLU A 145 -12.96 -1.26 4.61
C GLU A 145 -13.35 -1.02 6.06
N ILE A 146 -12.45 -1.23 7.02
CA ILE A 146 -12.70 -0.88 8.43
C ILE A 146 -13.00 0.62 8.56
N LEU A 147 -12.23 1.49 7.91
CA LEU A 147 -12.48 2.94 7.90
C LEU A 147 -13.76 3.34 7.14
N GLU A 148 -14.14 2.60 6.08
CA GLU A 148 -15.43 2.77 5.39
C GLU A 148 -16.61 2.36 6.27
N ASN A 149 -16.49 1.24 6.97
CA ASN A 149 -17.55 0.68 7.80
C ASN A 149 -17.75 1.46 9.11
N GLU A 150 -16.71 2.13 9.61
CA GLU A 150 -16.88 3.17 10.64
C GLU A 150 -17.76 4.33 10.16
N LYS A 151 -17.76 4.57 8.84
CA LYS A 151 -18.69 5.51 8.20
C LYS A 151 -20.09 4.93 8.09
N GLU A 152 -20.31 3.63 7.91
CA GLU A 152 -21.65 3.02 7.77
C GLU A 152 -22.49 2.94 9.06
N LYS A 153 -21.98 3.39 10.22
CA LYS A 153 -22.84 3.94 11.28
C LYS A 153 -23.44 5.33 10.91
N SER A 154 -23.21 5.77 9.68
CA SER A 154 -23.67 6.96 8.96
C SER A 154 -23.52 6.75 7.42
N SER A 155 -24.37 5.84 6.89
CA SER A 155 -24.79 5.65 5.48
C SER A 155 -23.93 4.86 4.46
N ASN A 156 -24.67 4.08 3.65
CA ASN A 156 -24.30 3.02 2.68
C ASN A 156 -23.35 3.44 1.55
N ILE A 157 -22.18 2.79 1.43
CA ILE A 157 -21.20 3.02 0.34
C ILE A 157 -20.67 1.70 -0.30
N LYS A 158 -20.88 0.53 0.33
CA LYS A 158 -20.27 -0.76 -0.09
C LYS A 158 -20.37 -1.13 -1.58
N ASN A 159 -21.53 -0.95 -2.22
CA ASN A 159 -21.74 -1.47 -3.58
C ASN A 159 -20.96 -0.74 -4.70
N SER A 160 -20.43 0.47 -4.47
CA SER A 160 -19.78 1.25 -5.53
C SER A 160 -18.29 0.92 -5.72
N ILE A 161 -17.64 0.37 -4.70
CA ILE A 161 -16.19 0.13 -4.69
C ILE A 161 -15.84 -1.22 -5.27
N GLU A 162 -16.61 -2.26 -4.94
CA GLU A 162 -16.42 -3.62 -5.46
C GLU A 162 -16.53 -3.66 -6.99
N ILE A 163 -17.47 -2.90 -7.56
CA ILE A 163 -17.63 -2.72 -9.01
C ILE A 163 -16.42 -2.01 -9.63
N LYS A 164 -15.81 -1.04 -8.94
CA LYS A 164 -14.64 -0.30 -9.45
C LYS A 164 -13.37 -1.12 -9.41
N ILE A 165 -13.17 -1.95 -8.39
CA ILE A 165 -12.02 -2.84 -8.28
C ILE A 165 -12.08 -3.91 -9.38
N ASN A 166 -13.24 -4.53 -9.61
CA ASN A 166 -13.39 -5.54 -10.68
C ASN A 166 -13.16 -4.94 -12.08
N ASN A 167 -13.66 -3.73 -12.32
CA ASN A 167 -13.43 -3.02 -13.59
C ASN A 167 -11.97 -2.57 -13.79
N LEU A 168 -11.25 -2.21 -12.72
CA LEU A 168 -9.83 -1.84 -12.80
C LEU A 168 -8.91 -3.04 -13.00
N LEU A 169 -9.30 -4.21 -12.51
CA LEU A 169 -8.52 -5.45 -12.64
C LEU A 169 -8.83 -6.24 -13.93
N GLY A 170 -9.75 -5.78 -14.77
CA GLY A 170 -10.15 -6.49 -15.98
C GLY A 170 -10.74 -7.87 -15.70
N LEU A 171 -11.27 -8.09 -14.50
CA LEU A 171 -11.94 -9.32 -14.11
C LEU A 171 -13.42 -9.15 -14.44
N HIS A 172 -13.82 -9.69 -15.60
CA HIS A 172 -15.22 -9.90 -15.98
C HIS A 172 -15.70 -11.27 -15.51
#